data_AF-A0A960FR99-F1
#
_entry.id   AF-A0A960FR99-F1
#
_cell.length_a   1.000
_cell.length_b   1.000
_cell.length_c   1.000
_cell.angle_alpha   90.00
_cell.angle_beta   90.00
_cell.angle_gamma   90.00
#
_symmetry.space_group_name_H-M   'P 1'
#
loop_
_entity.id
_entity.type
_entity.pdbx_description
1 polymer ?
#
loop_
_entity_poly.entity_id
_entity_poly.type
_entity_poly.pdbx_seq_one_letter_code
_entity_poly.pdbx_strand_id
1 'polypeptide(L)'
;HLPWADPRRGWDFVSTGHGDVPWEQCFRMLNTIGYDGPISVEWEDAGMDRLVGAPEALAFVRRLAFDAPEAAFDAAFASKE
;
A
#
# COMPACT_ATOMS: atom_id res chain seq x y z
N HIS A 1 1.80 -30.80 -1.66
CA HIS A 1 2.12 -29.56 -0.95
C HIS A 1 3.40 -29.00 -1.55
N LEU A 2 3.39 -27.74 -1.98
CA LEU A 2 4.55 -27.06 -2.56
C LEU A 2 5.11 -26.05 -1.53
N PRO A 3 6.44 -25.91 -1.39
CA PRO A 3 7.04 -24.88 -0.54
C PRO A 3 6.88 -23.48 -1.13
N TRP A 4 7.08 -22.42 -0.35
CA TRP A 4 7.20 -21.04 -0.86
C TRP A 4 8.33 -20.93 -1.91
N ALA A 5 8.16 -20.00 -2.84
CA ALA A 5 8.95 -19.80 -4.06
C ALA A 5 8.93 -20.95 -5.08
N ASP A 6 8.15 -22.03 -4.89
CA ASP A 6 7.95 -23.02 -5.95
C ASP A 6 7.10 -22.39 -7.07
N PRO A 7 7.62 -22.28 -8.31
CA PRO A 7 6.95 -21.55 -9.39
C PRO A 7 5.68 -22.23 -9.89
N ARG A 8 5.36 -23.44 -9.40
CA ARG A 8 4.11 -24.15 -9.71
C ARG A 8 2.97 -23.75 -8.79
N ARG A 9 3.23 -22.92 -7.77
CA ARG A 9 2.16 -22.37 -6.93
C ARG A 9 1.32 -21.38 -7.73
N GLY A 10 0.02 -21.37 -7.48
CA GLY A 10 -0.88 -20.39 -8.08
C GLY A 10 -0.68 -18.96 -7.54
N TRP A 11 -0.07 -18.82 -6.36
CA TRP A 11 0.32 -17.55 -5.75
C TRP A 11 1.41 -17.77 -4.69
N ASP A 12 2.14 -16.71 -4.37
CA ASP A 12 3.15 -16.66 -3.32
C ASP A 12 3.19 -15.27 -2.67
N PHE A 13 3.87 -15.13 -1.53
CA PHE A 13 4.16 -13.82 -0.95
C PHE A 13 5.30 -13.16 -1.73
N VAL A 14 5.11 -11.88 -2.06
CA VAL A 14 6.08 -11.05 -2.76
C VAL A 14 6.18 -9.69 -2.09
N SER A 15 7.34 -9.05 -2.21
CA SER A 15 7.59 -7.73 -1.62
C SER A 15 6.55 -6.71 -2.08
N THR A 16 6.16 -5.81 -1.18
CA THR A 16 5.09 -4.83 -1.42
C THR A 16 5.31 -4.06 -2.72
N GLY A 17 4.30 -4.06 -3.59
CA GLY A 17 4.34 -3.42 -4.91
C GLY A 17 4.67 -4.35 -6.08
N HIS A 18 5.05 -5.61 -5.82
CA HIS A 18 5.33 -6.61 -6.86
C HIS A 18 4.17 -7.59 -7.12
N GLY A 19 3.15 -7.60 -6.26
CA GLY A 19 1.97 -8.45 -6.38
C GLY A 19 0.72 -7.71 -6.85
N ASP A 20 -0.44 -8.33 -6.63
CA ASP A 20 -1.71 -7.90 -7.23
C ASP A 20 -2.61 -7.07 -6.29
N VAL A 21 -2.12 -6.64 -5.13
CA VAL A 21 -2.91 -5.87 -4.15
C VAL A 21 -3.21 -4.47 -4.70
N PRO A 22 -4.48 -4.00 -4.67
CA PRO A 22 -4.87 -2.68 -5.19
C PRO A 22 -4.56 -1.55 -4.19
N TRP A 23 -3.28 -1.32 -3.88
CA TRP A 23 -2.83 -0.46 -2.79
C TRP A 23 -3.43 0.96 -2.77
N GLU A 24 -3.47 1.65 -3.91
CA GLU A 24 -4.05 3.00 -4.02
C GLU A 24 -5.50 3.05 -3.53
N GLN A 25 -6.29 2.01 -3.84
CA GLN A 25 -7.68 1.92 -3.41
C GLN A 25 -7.76 1.68 -1.89
N CYS A 26 -6.88 0.84 -1.35
CA CYS A 26 -6.78 0.59 0.08
C CYS A 26 -6.47 1.89 0.86
N PHE A 27 -5.44 2.65 0.48
CA PHE A 27 -5.09 3.89 1.18
C PHE A 27 -6.18 4.97 1.07
N ARG A 28 -6.82 5.11 -0.10
CA ARG A 28 -7.98 6.01 -0.24
C ARG A 28 -9.14 5.60 0.65
N MET A 29 -9.38 4.30 0.80
CA MET A 29 -10.42 3.81 1.70
C MET A 29 -10.05 4.07 3.16
N LEU A 30 -8.78 3.87 3.56
CA LEU A 30 -8.31 4.22 4.91
C LEU A 30 -8.59 5.70 5.25
N ASN A 31 -8.29 6.60 4.32
CA ASN A 31 -8.65 8.02 4.44
C ASN A 31 -10.18 8.23 4.54
N THR A 32 -10.96 7.49 3.74
CA THR A 32 -12.43 7.60 3.72
C THR A 32 -13.08 7.17 5.03
N ILE A 33 -12.55 6.14 5.68
CA ILE A 33 -13.07 5.61 6.94
C ILE A 33 -12.49 6.32 8.18
N GLY A 34 -11.57 7.28 8.00
CA GLY A 34 -10.92 7.99 9.10
C GLY A 34 -10.02 7.08 9.95
N TYR A 35 -9.26 6.19 9.32
CA TYR A 35 -8.31 5.35 10.04
C TYR A 35 -7.05 6.13 10.42
N ASP A 36 -6.87 6.38 11.72
CA ASP A 36 -5.74 7.15 12.27
C ASP A 36 -4.67 6.28 12.97
N GLY A 37 -4.74 4.96 12.81
CA GLY A 37 -3.78 4.02 13.39
C GLY A 37 -2.48 3.88 12.60
N PRO A 38 -1.49 3.14 13.13
CA PRO A 38 -0.24 2.89 12.40
C PRO A 38 -0.44 1.93 11.22
N ILE A 39 0.21 2.22 10.10
CA ILE A 39 0.28 1.32 8.94
C ILE A 39 1.53 0.45 9.06
N SER A 40 1.33 -0.81 9.41
CA SER A 40 2.42 -1.78 9.56
C SER A 40 2.81 -2.40 8.21
N VAL A 41 4.09 -2.72 8.05
CA VAL A 41 4.61 -3.50 6.92
C VAL A 41 5.10 -4.85 7.46
N GLU A 42 4.34 -5.89 7.18
CA GLU A 42 4.80 -7.27 7.30
C GLU A 42 5.50 -7.64 5.99
N TRP A 43 6.80 -7.97 6.06
CA TRP A 43 7.60 -8.24 4.87
C TRP A 43 7.85 -9.74 4.73
N GLU A 44 7.45 -10.30 3.59
CA GLU A 44 7.71 -11.70 3.21
C GLU A 44 7.86 -11.81 1.69
N ASP A 45 9.01 -12.30 1.24
CA ASP A 45 9.27 -12.65 -0.15
C ASP A 45 10.41 -13.66 -0.17
N ALA A 46 10.11 -14.90 -0.60
CA ALA A 46 11.12 -15.97 -0.63
C ALA A 46 12.13 -15.82 -1.79
N GLY A 47 11.86 -14.93 -2.75
CA GLY A 47 12.74 -14.61 -3.88
C GLY A 47 13.59 -13.36 -3.70
N MET A 48 13.50 -12.65 -2.56
CA MET A 48 14.20 -11.39 -2.32
C MET A 48 14.92 -11.39 -0.96
N ASP A 49 16.03 -10.66 -0.83
CA ASP A 49 16.66 -10.43 0.48
C ASP A 49 15.85 -9.36 1.25
N ARG A 50 15.50 -9.66 2.50
CA ARG A 50 14.79 -8.75 3.41
C ARG A 50 15.48 -7.40 3.57
N LEU A 51 16.81 -7.34 3.50
CA LEU A 51 17.55 -6.08 3.66
C LEU A 51 17.43 -5.16 2.45
N VAL A 52 17.00 -5.69 1.31
CA VAL A 52 16.63 -4.93 0.10
C VAL A 52 15.13 -4.67 0.09
N GLY A 53 14.32 -5.71 0.30
CA GLY A 53 12.87 -5.61 0.15
C GLY A 53 12.17 -4.79 1.23
N ALA A 54 12.57 -4.91 2.50
CA ALA A 54 11.91 -4.18 3.58
C ALA A 54 11.98 -2.65 3.43
N PRO A 55 13.15 -2.03 3.12
CA PRO A 55 13.20 -0.58 2.89
C PRO A 55 12.45 -0.17 1.62
N GLU A 56 12.46 -0.97 0.56
CA GLU A 56 11.69 -0.70 -0.67
C GLU A 56 10.18 -0.72 -0.41
N ALA A 57 9.70 -1.73 0.33
CA ALA A 57 8.30 -1.86 0.73
C ALA A 57 7.84 -0.66 1.58
N LEU A 58 8.67 -0.21 2.52
CA LEU A 58 8.37 0.97 3.33
C LEU A 58 8.28 2.24 2.47
N ALA A 59 9.22 2.43 1.54
CA ALA A 59 9.19 3.57 0.62
C ALA A 59 7.95 3.55 -0.29
N PHE A 60 7.57 2.36 -0.78
CA PHE A 60 6.36 2.19 -1.59
C PHE A 60 5.10 2.58 -0.80
N VAL A 61 4.94 2.07 0.42
CA VAL A 61 3.79 2.38 1.29
C VAL A 61 3.71 3.86 1.59
N ARG A 62 4.83 4.50 1.96
CA ARG A 62 4.87 5.95 2.25
C ARG A 62 4.44 6.82 1.10
N ARG A 63 4.70 6.41 -0.14
CA ARG A 63 4.29 7.16 -1.33
C ARG A 63 2.76 7.15 -1.53
N LEU A 64 2.07 6.10 -1.07
CA LEU A 64 0.63 5.94 -1.22
C LEU A 64 -0.17 6.33 0.02
N ALA A 65 0.46 6.34 1.20
CA ALA A 65 -0.12 6.80 2.46
C ALA A 65 -0.10 8.34 2.54
N PHE A 66 -0.78 9.02 1.61
CA PHE A 66 -0.91 10.47 1.60
C PHE A 66 -2.14 10.94 2.40
N ASP A 67 -2.05 12.15 2.94
CA ASP A 67 -3.13 12.76 3.70
C ASP A 67 -4.36 13.05 2.83
N ALA A 68 -5.55 12.93 3.44
CA ALA A 68 -6.79 13.35 2.81
C ALA A 68 -6.81 14.88 2.61
N PRO A 69 -7.50 15.40 1.57
CA PRO A 69 -7.64 16.84 1.41
C PRO A 69 -8.45 17.45 2.56
N GLU A 70 -8.02 18.61 3.06
CA GLU A 70 -8.71 19.35 4.15
C GLU A 70 -10.08 19.91 3.72
N ALA A 71 -10.31 20.06 2.42
CA ALA A 71 -11.55 20.59 1.87
C ALA A 71 -11.97 19.79 0.63
N ALA A 72 -13.28 19.80 0.35
CA ALA A 72 -13.80 19.29 -0.91
C ALA A 72 -13.20 20.08 -2.09
N PHE A 73 -12.88 19.40 -3.19
CA PHE A 73 -12.30 20.01 -4.38
C PHE A 73 -13.14 21.18 -4.91
N ASP A 74 -14.47 21.02 -4.97
CA ASP A 74 -15.38 22.04 -5.50
C ASP A 74 -15.47 23.30 -4.62
N ALA A 75 -15.09 23.22 -3.34
CA ALA A 75 -15.06 24.37 -2.45
C ALA A 75 -14.07 25.45 -2.93
N ALA A 76 -13.03 25.07 -3.68
CA ALA A 76 -12.07 26.00 -4.27
C ALA A 76 -12.70 26.91 -5.36
N PHE A 77 -13.85 26.53 -5.90
CA PHE A 77 -14.53 27.24 -7.00
C PHE A 77 -15.84 27.90 -6.57
N ALA A 78 -16.24 27.76 -5.30
CA ALA A 78 -17.44 28.41 -4.79
C ALA A 78 -17.23 29.94 -4.77
N SER A 79 -18.02 30.67 -5.56
CA SER A 79 -18.07 32.13 -5.50
C SER A 79 -18.67 32.56 -4.16
N LYS A 80 -18.02 33.53 -3.50
CA LYS A 80 -18.63 34.22 -2.35
C LYS A 80 -19.82 35.02 -2.87
N GLU A 81 -21.02 34.70 -2.43
CA GLU A 81 -22.15 35.64 -2.51
C GLU A 81 -21.91 36.86 -1.61
#